data_AF-W7W3C8-F1
#
_entry.id   AF-W7W3C8-F1
#
_cell.length_a   1.000
_cell.length_b   1.000
_cell.length_c   1.000
_cell.angle_alpha   90.00
_cell.angle_beta   90.00
_cell.angle_gamma   90.00
#
_symmetry.space_group_name_H-M   'P 1'
#
loop_
_entity.id
_entity.type
_entity.pdbx_description
1 polymer ?
#
loop_
_entity_poly.entity_id
_entity_poly.type
_entity_poly.pdbx_seq_one_letter_code
_entity_poly.pdbx_strand_id
1 'polypeptide(L)'
;MASGVRGSQHLLRRLNRLVGADFELRQWRHVALFNRADSCIEMHLESRIAQTVHWLGGERTFAAGERIHTENSYKWTLDAFGALLREAGFREPRHWTDERGWFALFLAAA
;
A
#
# COMPACT_ATOMS: atom_id res chain seq x y z
N MET A 1 -10.77 14.61 2.71
CA MET A 1 -10.58 14.25 4.13
C MET A 1 -9.76 12.97 4.20
N ALA A 2 -8.46 13.08 4.47
CA ALA A 2 -7.57 11.93 4.60
C ALA A 2 -7.75 11.35 6.01
N SER A 3 -8.69 10.42 6.19
CA SER A 3 -8.84 9.70 7.46
C SER A 3 -7.61 8.82 7.68
N GLY A 4 -6.93 9.04 8.81
CA GLY A 4 -5.66 8.42 9.15
C GLY A 4 -5.68 6.89 9.07
N VAL A 5 -5.03 6.36 8.03
CA VAL A 5 -4.55 4.98 8.03
C VAL A 5 -3.48 4.88 9.10
N ARG A 6 -3.67 4.01 10.08
CA ARG A 6 -2.65 3.69 11.10
C ARG A 6 -1.40 3.19 10.35
N GLY A 7 -0.32 3.96 10.44
CA GLY A 7 0.78 3.90 9.48
C GLY A 7 1.56 2.58 9.43
N SER A 8 2.13 2.29 8.26
CA SER A 8 2.94 1.11 7.91
C SER A 8 4.22 0.90 8.75
N GLN A 9 4.46 1.70 9.79
CA GLN A 9 5.64 1.58 10.67
C GLN A 9 5.70 0.23 11.40
N HIS A 10 4.58 -0.50 11.49
CA HIS A 10 4.57 -1.86 12.02
C HIS A 10 5.47 -2.81 11.20
N LEU A 11 5.65 -2.56 9.89
CA LEU A 11 6.56 -3.31 9.04
C LEU A 11 8.02 -3.14 9.50
N LEU A 12 8.43 -1.91 9.84
CA LEU A 12 9.78 -1.65 10.36
C LEU A 12 10.03 -2.35 11.70
N ARG A 13 9.06 -2.31 12.63
CA ARG A 13 9.17 -3.07 13.90
C ARG A 13 9.34 -4.56 13.63
N ARG A 14 8.59 -5.08 12.65
CA ARG A 14 8.64 -6.49 12.29
C ARG A 14 10.00 -6.84 11.68
N LEU A 15 10.57 -5.99 10.82
CA LEU A 15 11.91 -6.17 10.28
C LEU A 15 12.97 -6.16 11.38
N ASN A 16 12.90 -5.23 12.33
CA ASN A 16 13.82 -5.21 13.47
C ASN A 16 13.81 -6.55 14.23
N ARG A 17 12.62 -7.11 14.46
CA ARG A 17 12.48 -8.40 15.14
C ARG A 17 12.90 -9.60 14.29
N LEU A 18 12.59 -9.61 13.00
CA LEU A 18 12.77 -10.80 12.14
C LEU A 18 14.19 -10.95 11.62
N VAL A 19 14.85 -9.84 11.27
CA VAL A 19 16.18 -9.86 10.63
C VAL A 19 17.25 -9.11 11.44
N GLY A 20 16.91 -8.66 12.65
CA GLY A 20 17.82 -7.90 13.50
C GLY A 20 18.15 -6.52 12.92
N ALA A 21 17.21 -5.93 12.15
CA ALA A 21 17.37 -4.57 11.67
C ALA A 21 17.27 -3.55 12.82
N ASP A 22 17.85 -2.37 12.62
CA ASP A 22 17.92 -1.31 13.64
C ASP A 22 17.11 -0.04 13.28
N PHE A 23 16.01 -0.17 12.54
CA PHE A 23 15.17 0.98 12.19
C PHE A 23 14.72 1.75 13.45
N GLU A 24 15.10 3.02 13.59
CA GLU A 24 14.56 3.92 14.61
C GLU A 24 13.24 4.54 14.14
N LEU A 25 12.13 3.95 14.59
CA LEU A 25 10.79 4.25 14.08
C LEU A 25 10.39 5.72 14.10
N ARG A 26 10.89 6.51 15.07
CA ARG A 26 10.55 7.94 15.17
C ARG A 26 11.08 8.75 13.98
N GLN A 27 12.08 8.21 13.28
CA GLN A 27 12.67 8.80 12.08
C GLN A 27 11.94 8.42 10.79
N TRP A 28 10.81 7.73 10.87
CA TRP A 28 10.02 7.33 9.71
C TRP A 28 8.60 7.88 9.80
N ARG A 29 8.10 8.49 8.73
CA ARG A 29 6.70 8.90 8.62
C ARG A 29 5.97 8.12 7.55
N HIS A 30 4.72 7.80 7.83
CA HIS A 30 3.81 7.23 6.84
C HIS A 30 3.37 8.33 5.87
N VAL A 31 3.48 8.05 4.57
CA VAL A 31 3.06 8.95 3.49
C VAL A 31 2.10 8.17 2.59
N ALA A 32 0.90 8.70 2.40
CA ALA A 32 -0.08 8.15 1.46
C ALA A 32 -0.28 9.13 0.30
N LEU A 33 -0.07 8.65 -0.92
CA LEU A 33 -0.14 9.43 -2.15
C LEU A 33 -1.22 8.84 -3.06
N PHE A 34 -1.98 9.67 -3.75
CA PHE A 34 -2.87 9.19 -4.80
C PHE A 34 -2.19 9.36 -6.15
N ASN A 35 -1.78 8.24 -6.75
CA ASN A 35 -1.33 8.15 -8.13
C ASN A 35 -2.57 8.15 -9.04
N ARG A 36 -2.80 9.29 -9.69
CA ARG A 36 -3.98 9.50 -10.55
C ARG A 36 -3.93 8.69 -11.85
N ALA A 37 -2.73 8.45 -12.39
CA ALA A 37 -2.56 7.73 -13.64
C ALA A 37 -3.02 6.27 -13.47
N ASP A 38 -2.65 5.66 -12.35
CA ASP A 38 -2.96 4.27 -12.05
C ASP A 38 -4.21 4.10 -11.16
N SER A 39 -4.91 5.20 -10.84
CA SER A 39 -6.05 5.19 -9.91
C SER A 39 -5.72 4.45 -8.60
N CYS A 40 -4.56 4.73 -8.01
CA CYS A 40 -4.01 3.95 -6.91
C CYS A 40 -3.64 4.84 -5.72
N ILE A 41 -3.98 4.40 -4.50
CA ILE A 41 -3.36 4.94 -3.29
C ILE A 41 -2.07 4.16 -3.05
N GLU A 42 -0.94 4.86 -3.08
CA GLU A 42 0.37 4.32 -2.72
C GLU A 42 0.70 4.67 -1.28
N MET A 43 1.13 3.68 -0.51
CA MET A 43 1.61 3.88 0.86
C MET A 43 3.11 3.73 0.90
N HIS A 44 3.76 4.70 1.56
CA HIS A 44 5.20 4.79 1.67
C HIS A 44 5.62 5.03 3.12
N LEU A 45 6.83 4.59 3.45
CA LEU A 45 7.57 4.99 4.64
C LEU A 45 8.68 5.92 4.20
N GLU A 46 8.62 7.17 4.65
CA GLU A 46 9.59 8.20 4.30
C GLU A 46 10.55 8.46 5.46
N SER A 47 11.84 8.42 5.17
CA SER A 47 12.90 8.76 6.11
C SER A 47 12.87 10.27 6.40
N ARG A 48 12.81 10.65 7.67
CA ARG A 48 12.81 12.06 8.11
C ARG A 48 14.18 12.71 8.06
N ILE A 49 15.23 11.89 8.12
CA ILE A 49 16.63 12.30 8.16
C ILE A 49 17.46 11.43 7.21
N ALA A 50 18.69 11.82 6.93
CA ALA A 50 19.65 10.87 6.37
C ALA A 50 20.05 9.88 7.48
N GLN A 51 19.95 8.58 7.22
CA GLN A 51 20.28 7.53 8.19
C GLN A 51 20.72 6.25 7.48
N THR A 52 21.61 5.50 8.11
CA THR A 52 21.94 4.13 7.70
C THR A 52 21.24 3.16 8.62
N VAL A 53 20.54 2.20 8.04
CA VAL A 53 19.91 1.08 8.76
C VAL A 53 20.78 -0.15 8.51
N HIS A 54 21.11 -0.87 9.58
CA HIS A 54 21.93 -2.08 9.57
C HIS A 54 21.07 -3.29 9.94
N TRP A 55 21.49 -4.46 9.49
CA TRP A 55 20.99 -5.76 9.90
C TRP A 55 22.10 -6.80 9.72
N LEU A 56 21.83 -8.06 10.08
CA LEU A 56 22.83 -9.10 9.91
C LEU A 56 23.21 -9.29 8.43
N GLY A 57 24.46 -8.97 8.11
CA GLY A 57 25.02 -9.16 6.76
C GLY A 57 24.72 -8.03 5.78
N GLY A 58 24.22 -6.88 6.23
CA GLY A 58 24.04 -5.75 5.33
C GLY A 58 23.63 -4.44 6.01
N GLU A 59 23.66 -3.40 5.20
CA GLU A 59 23.20 -2.07 5.57
C GLU A 59 22.60 -1.39 4.35
N ARG A 60 21.82 -0.34 4.62
CA ARG A 60 21.35 0.58 3.59
C ARG A 60 21.27 1.99 4.14
N THR A 61 21.88 2.92 3.41
CA THR A 61 21.72 4.35 3.65
C THR A 61 20.48 4.87 2.95
N PHE A 62 19.73 5.70 3.65
CA PHE A 62 18.59 6.46 3.14
C PHE A 62 18.89 7.95 3.24
N ALA A 63 18.58 8.71 2.20
CA ALA A 63 18.58 10.16 2.28
C ALA A 63 17.37 10.69 3.08
N ALA A 64 17.45 11.93 3.57
CA ALA A 64 16.28 12.61 4.10
C ALA A 64 15.23 12.77 2.98
N GLY A 65 13.99 12.36 3.24
CA GLY A 65 12.91 12.35 2.26
C GLY A 65 12.90 11.11 1.33
N GLU A 66 13.87 10.20 1.43
CA GLU A 66 13.83 8.94 0.67
C GLU A 66 12.68 8.06 1.17
N ARG A 67 12.00 7.38 0.24
CA ARG A 67 10.80 6.59 0.49
C ARG A 67 11.02 5.11 0.21
N ILE A 68 10.44 4.28 1.08
CA ILE A 68 10.20 2.86 0.85
C ILE A 68 8.72 2.71 0.49
N HIS A 69 8.42 2.27 -0.72
CA HIS A 69 7.07 1.88 -1.11
C HIS A 69 6.67 0.60 -0.36
N THR A 70 5.50 0.62 0.27
CA THR A 70 5.02 -0.51 1.09
C THR A 70 3.77 -1.18 0.55
N GLU A 71 2.87 -0.44 -0.10
CA GLU A 71 1.58 -0.98 -0.52
C GLU A 71 0.97 -0.16 -1.67
N ASN A 72 0.23 -0.85 -2.53
CA ASN A 72 -0.64 -0.28 -3.55
C ASN A 72 -2.10 -0.68 -3.28
N SER A 73 -2.98 0.31 -3.26
CA SER A 73 -4.43 0.11 -3.14
C SER A 73 -5.14 0.72 -4.34
N TYR A 74 -5.26 -0.08 -5.41
CA TYR A 74 -5.94 0.27 -6.64
C TYR A 74 -7.43 0.52 -6.42
N LYS A 75 -7.96 1.52 -7.11
CA LYS A 75 -9.36 1.93 -7.09
C LYS A 75 -9.95 1.63 -8.46
N TRP A 76 -11.08 0.93 -8.43
CA TRP A 76 -11.72 0.42 -9.64
C TRP A 76 -13.11 1.03 -9.79
N THR A 77 -13.47 1.36 -11.03
CA THR A 77 -14.87 1.52 -11.39
C THR A 77 -15.51 0.14 -11.53
N LEU A 78 -16.85 0.09 -11.42
CA LEU A 78 -17.59 -1.16 -11.56
C LEU A 78 -17.36 -1.81 -12.93
N ASP A 79 -17.35 -0.99 -13.99
CA ASP A 79 -17.14 -1.46 -15.36
C ASP A 79 -15.71 -2.01 -15.57
N ALA A 80 -14.69 -1.31 -15.07
CA ALA A 80 -13.30 -1.73 -15.21
C ALA A 80 -13.03 -3.04 -14.45
N PHE A 81 -13.55 -3.18 -13.23
CA PHE A 81 -13.40 -4.43 -12.47
C PHE A 81 -14.19 -5.59 -13.11
N GLY A 82 -15.40 -5.30 -13.61
CA GLY A 82 -16.18 -6.29 -14.36
C GLY A 82 -15.50 -6.74 -15.65
N ALA A 83 -14.78 -5.85 -16.35
CA ALA A 83 -13.96 -6.20 -17.51
C ALA A 83 -12.77 -7.07 -17.10
N LEU A 84 -12.07 -6.72 -16.02
CA LEU A 84 -10.95 -7.51 -15.48
C LEU A 84 -11.35 -8.95 -15.13
N LEU A 85 -12.53 -9.13 -14.51
CA LEU A 85 -13.06 -10.46 -14.22
C LEU A 85 -13.27 -11.29 -15.50
N ARG A 86 -13.83 -10.67 -16.55
CA ARG A 86 -14.04 -11.34 -17.85
C ARG A 86 -12.73 -11.68 -18.54
N GLU A 87 -11.75 -10.80 -18.49
CA GLU A 87 -10.40 -11.06 -19.01
C GLU A 87 -9.74 -12.24 -18.30
N ALA A 88 -9.94 -12.34 -16.98
CA ALA A 88 -9.48 -13.47 -16.17
C ALA A 88 -10.27 -14.77 -16.41
N GLY A 89 -11.24 -14.79 -17.34
CA GLY A 89 -12.03 -15.97 -17.72
C GLY A 89 -13.34 -16.13 -16.95
N PHE A 90 -13.62 -15.29 -15.96
CA PHE A 90 -14.87 -15.35 -15.21
C PHE A 90 -16.04 -14.82 -16.03
N ARG A 91 -17.22 -15.43 -15.83
CA ARG A 91 -18.44 -15.12 -16.57
C ARG A 91 -19.51 -14.54 -15.65
N GLU A 92 -20.43 -13.81 -16.28
CA GLU A 92 -21.61 -13.22 -15.64
C GLU A 92 -21.31 -12.44 -14.34
N PRO A 93 -20.38 -11.47 -14.35
CA PRO A 93 -20.10 -10.68 -13.14
C PRO A 93 -21.35 -9.90 -12.72
N ARG A 94 -21.81 -10.17 -11.50
CA ARG A 94 -22.84 -9.41 -10.79
C ARG A 94 -22.18 -8.65 -9.65
N HIS A 95 -22.70 -7.47 -9.33
CA HIS A 95 -22.18 -6.68 -8.24
C HIS A 95 -23.28 -6.07 -7.38
N TRP A 96 -22.90 -5.75 -6.14
CA TRP A 96 -23.70 -4.99 -5.20
C TRP A 96 -22.81 -3.92 -4.58
N THR A 97 -23.36 -2.74 -4.34
CA THR A 97 -22.67 -1.66 -3.66
C THR A 97 -23.35 -1.30 -2.36
N ASP A 98 -22.64 -0.60 -1.48
CA ASP A 98 -23.30 0.14 -0.41
C ASP A 98 -24.17 1.29 -1.00
N GLU A 99 -25.02 1.90 -0.17
CA GLU A 99 -25.94 2.96 -0.58
C GLU A 99 -25.25 4.19 -1.22
N ARG A 100 -23.97 4.42 -0.86
CA ARG A 100 -23.19 5.55 -1.38
C ARG A 100 -22.28 5.17 -2.55
N GLY A 101 -22.24 3.89 -2.93
CA GLY A 101 -21.41 3.42 -4.04
C GLY A 101 -19.90 3.52 -3.80
N TRP A 102 -19.44 3.42 -2.54
CA TRP A 102 -18.02 3.54 -2.18
C TRP A 102 -17.29 2.18 -2.20
N PHE A 103 -18.04 1.10 -2.05
CA PHE A 103 -17.51 -0.25 -2.06
C PHE A 103 -18.43 -1.15 -2.89
N ALA A 104 -17.83 -2.12 -3.58
CA ALA A 104 -18.54 -3.09 -4.39
C ALA A 104 -18.09 -4.52 -4.07
N LEU A 105 -19.06 -5.42 -3.92
CA LEU A 105 -18.84 -6.85 -3.89
C LEU A 105 -19.20 -7.44 -5.26
N PHE A 106 -18.31 -8.26 -5.82
CA PHE A 106 -18.55 -8.96 -7.07
C PHE A 106 -18.74 -10.46 -6.84
N LEU A 107 -19.69 -11.06 -7.57
CA LEU A 107 -19.86 -12.50 -7.73
C LEU A 107 -19.74 -12.83 -9.22
N ALA A 108 -18.89 -13.80 -9.57
CA ALA A 108 -18.73 -14.27 -10.93
C ALA A 108 -18.46 -15.79 -10.93
N ALA A 109 -18.88 -16.48 -11.99
CA ALA A 109 -18.64 -17.90 -12.18
C ALA A 109 -17.34 -18.13 -12.96
N ALA A 110 -16.61 -19.20 -12.65
CA ALA A 110 -15.43 -19.63 -13.41
C ALA A 110 -15.83 -20.50 -14.62
#